data_AF-A0A535V6C4-F1
#
_entry.id   AF-A0A535V6C4-F1
#
_cell.length_a   1.000
_cell.length_b   1.000
_cell.length_c   1.000
_cell.angle_alpha   90.00
_cell.angle_beta   90.00
_cell.angle_gamma   90.00
#
_symmetry.space_group_name_H-M   'P 1'
#
loop_
_entity.id
_entity.type
_entity.pdbx_description
1 polymer ?
#
loop_
_entity_poly.entity_id
_entity_poly.type
_entity_poly.pdbx_seq_one_letter_code
_entity_poly.pdbx_strand_id
1 'polypeptide(L)'
;AGVSKGTLYQHFPTKDDLIFALIDQSLVRFEQIVQQASVAPASAQSKLERILRAVHVEQYGVRTQLHRLLESNEDLRRRAQEHQGKLRARIDQATGQIRSILEEGKVAGAFDTTISTELMLQTFLHLLSIKTQERLFTQEHLSPEEIVVQMRRLFFHGIVRQTVERP
;
A
#
# COMPACT_ATOMS: atom_id res chain seq x y z
N ALA A 1 -16.43 -15.85 -10.53
CA ALA A 1 -15.53 -16.51 -11.50
C ALA A 1 -15.77 -18.01 -11.44
N GLY A 2 -16.16 -18.63 -12.54
CA GLY A 2 -16.46 -20.06 -12.66
C GLY A 2 -15.22 -20.86 -13.05
N VAL A 3 -14.39 -21.20 -12.08
CA VAL A 3 -13.29 -22.17 -12.24
C VAL A 3 -13.66 -23.40 -11.43
N SER A 4 -13.67 -24.58 -12.06
CA SER A 4 -13.97 -25.83 -11.36
C SER A 4 -12.93 -26.09 -10.26
N LYS A 5 -13.35 -26.64 -9.11
CA LYS A 5 -12.44 -27.01 -8.02
C LYS A 5 -11.27 -27.88 -8.50
N GLY A 6 -11.47 -28.71 -9.54
CA GLY A 6 -10.45 -29.59 -10.10
C GLY A 6 -9.28 -28.88 -10.78
N THR A 7 -9.50 -27.74 -11.44
CA THR A 7 -8.45 -27.00 -12.15
C THR A 7 -7.54 -26.21 -11.19
N LEU A 8 -8.07 -25.79 -10.05
CA LEU A 8 -7.31 -25.05 -9.03
C LEU A 8 -6.27 -25.93 -8.33
N TYR A 9 -6.63 -27.17 -7.98
CA TYR A 9 -5.71 -28.12 -7.33
C TYR A 9 -4.65 -28.72 -8.30
N GLN A 10 -4.84 -28.60 -9.61
CA GLN A 10 -3.82 -28.96 -10.60
C GLN A 10 -2.61 -28.01 -10.56
N HIS A 11 -2.84 -26.72 -10.24
CA HIS A 11 -1.80 -25.71 -10.16
C HIS A 11 -1.31 -25.45 -8.72
N PHE A 12 -2.14 -25.73 -7.72
CA PHE A 12 -1.83 -25.53 -6.31
C PHE A 12 -2.09 -26.82 -5.52
N PRO A 13 -1.03 -27.58 -5.20
CA PRO A 13 -1.16 -28.85 -4.49
C PRO A 13 -1.88 -28.72 -3.14
N THR A 14 -1.74 -27.58 -2.46
CA THR A 14 -2.40 -27.29 -1.19
C THR A 14 -3.12 -25.94 -1.19
N LYS A 15 -4.05 -25.76 -0.24
CA LYS A 15 -4.69 -24.46 0.03
C LYS A 15 -3.67 -23.38 0.37
N ASP A 16 -2.59 -23.76 1.05
CA ASP A 16 -1.52 -22.85 1.43
C ASP A 16 -0.75 -22.35 0.19
N ASP A 17 -0.46 -23.23 -0.76
CA ASP A 17 0.23 -22.86 -2.00
C ASP A 17 -0.59 -21.86 -2.82
N LEU A 18 -1.92 -22.01 -2.82
CA LEU A 18 -2.84 -21.03 -3.38
C LEU A 18 -2.76 -19.68 -2.64
N ILE A 19 -2.74 -19.69 -1.30
CA ILE A 19 -2.63 -18.45 -0.50
C ILE A 19 -1.30 -17.75 -0.77
N PHE A 20 -0.20 -18.49 -0.89
CA PHE A 20 1.11 -17.93 -1.25
C PHE A 20 1.12 -17.29 -2.63
N ALA A 21 0.51 -17.94 -3.62
CA ALA A 21 0.38 -17.38 -4.95
C ALA A 21 -0.44 -16.08 -4.95
N LEU A 22 -1.48 -15.99 -4.12
CA LEU A 22 -2.27 -14.77 -3.97
C LEU A 22 -1.48 -13.64 -3.27
N ILE A 23 -0.64 -13.97 -2.28
CA ILE A 23 0.25 -13.00 -1.62
C ILE A 23 1.30 -12.48 -2.61
N ASP A 24 1.96 -13.37 -3.35
CA ASP A 24 2.95 -12.98 -4.37
C ASP A 24 2.29 -12.11 -5.44
N GLN A 25 1.11 -12.49 -5.94
CA GLN A 25 0.34 -11.68 -6.88
C GLN A 25 -0.02 -10.29 -6.32
N SER A 26 -0.38 -10.21 -5.04
CA SER A 26 -0.67 -8.93 -4.38
C SER A 26 0.57 -8.04 -4.30
N LEU A 27 1.75 -8.62 -4.07
CA LEU A 27 3.02 -7.87 -4.02
C LEU A 27 3.47 -7.43 -5.41
N VAL A 28 3.35 -8.30 -6.41
CA VAL A 28 3.59 -7.94 -7.82
C VAL A 28 2.70 -6.76 -8.22
N ARG A 29 1.42 -6.78 -7.83
CA ARG A 29 0.51 -5.67 -8.14
C ARG A 29 0.90 -4.39 -7.40
N PHE A 30 1.31 -4.47 -6.14
CA PHE A 30 1.81 -3.31 -5.40
C PHE A 30 3.04 -2.70 -6.07
N GLU A 31 4.01 -3.53 -6.45
CA GLU A 31 5.19 -3.10 -7.21
C GLU A 31 4.80 -2.41 -8.52
N GLN A 32 3.85 -2.97 -9.27
CA GLN A 32 3.34 -2.37 -10.51
C GLN A 32 2.67 -1.02 -10.28
N ILE A 33 1.85 -0.88 -9.24
CA ILE A 33 1.20 0.39 -8.87
C ILE A 33 2.27 1.48 -8.63
N VAL A 34 3.30 1.16 -7.84
CA VAL A 34 4.37 2.11 -7.52
C VAL A 34 5.20 2.42 -8.76
N GLN A 35 5.55 1.43 -9.57
CA GLN A 35 6.29 1.61 -10.81
C GLN A 35 5.53 2.49 -11.81
N GLN A 36 4.23 2.28 -11.98
CA GLN A 36 3.39 3.08 -12.87
C GLN A 36 3.26 4.51 -12.38
N ALA A 37 3.14 4.72 -11.07
CA ALA A 37 3.10 6.05 -10.48
C ALA A 37 4.45 6.77 -10.63
N SER A 38 5.58 6.08 -10.43
CA SER A 38 6.91 6.70 -10.46
C SER A 38 7.28 7.24 -11.84
N VAL A 39 6.92 6.53 -12.91
CA VAL A 39 7.20 6.94 -14.30
C VAL A 39 6.15 7.87 -14.90
N ALA A 40 5.03 8.12 -14.21
CA ALA A 40 3.99 8.99 -14.73
C ALA A 40 4.48 10.45 -14.81
N PRO A 41 4.14 11.19 -15.90
CA PRO A 41 4.44 12.61 -16.03
C PRO A 41 3.49 13.44 -15.15
N ALA A 42 3.67 13.36 -13.82
CA ALA A 42 2.83 14.00 -12.83
C ALA A 42 3.66 14.56 -11.67
N SER A 43 3.11 15.48 -10.88
CA SER A 43 3.77 16.01 -9.69
C SER A 43 4.02 14.90 -8.66
N ALA A 44 5.07 15.03 -7.84
CA ALA A 44 5.40 14.07 -6.79
C ALA A 44 4.20 13.79 -5.85
N GLN A 45 3.46 14.85 -5.48
CA GLN A 45 2.22 14.72 -4.73
C GLN A 45 1.19 13.84 -5.45
N SER A 46 0.92 14.12 -6.73
CA SER A 46 -0.03 13.33 -7.53
C SER A 46 0.38 11.85 -7.64
N LYS A 47 1.69 11.57 -7.74
CA LYS A 47 2.21 10.19 -7.77
C LYS A 47 1.90 9.46 -6.47
N LEU A 48 2.16 10.07 -5.31
CA LEU A 48 1.85 9.50 -4.00
C LEU A 48 0.35 9.34 -3.77
N GLU A 49 -0.47 10.30 -4.20
CA GLU A 49 -1.94 10.21 -4.14
C GLU A 49 -2.47 9.02 -4.95
N ARG A 50 -1.92 8.78 -6.15
CA ARG A 50 -2.27 7.61 -6.97
C ARG A 50 -1.93 6.29 -6.27
N ILE A 51 -0.75 6.21 -5.65
CA ILE A 51 -0.35 5.01 -4.88
C ILE A 51 -1.33 4.79 -3.73
N LEU A 52 -1.62 5.82 -2.94
CA LEU A 52 -2.53 5.75 -1.80
C LEU A 52 -3.92 5.24 -2.23
N ARG A 53 -4.47 5.81 -3.32
CA ARG A 53 -5.77 5.42 -3.86
C ARG A 53 -5.78 3.99 -4.38
N ALA A 54 -4.81 3.59 -5.18
CA ALA A 54 -4.77 2.24 -5.75
C ALA A 54 -4.65 1.17 -4.65
N VAL A 55 -3.85 1.44 -3.62
CA VAL A 55 -3.64 0.55 -2.48
C VAL A 55 -4.92 0.38 -1.63
N HIS A 56 -5.72 1.44 -1.48
CA HIS A 56 -6.84 1.49 -0.52
C HIS A 56 -8.23 1.42 -1.12
N VAL A 57 -8.40 1.74 -2.40
CA VAL A 57 -9.70 1.67 -3.07
C VAL A 57 -9.75 0.42 -3.95
N GLU A 58 -8.73 0.23 -4.78
CA GLU A 58 -8.74 -0.82 -5.80
C GLU A 58 -8.35 -2.19 -5.22
N GLN A 59 -7.56 -2.23 -4.14
CA GLN A 59 -7.04 -3.47 -3.56
C GLN A 59 -7.62 -3.85 -2.19
N TYR A 60 -8.49 -3.03 -1.61
CA TYR A 60 -8.96 -3.20 -0.22
C TYR A 60 -9.48 -4.59 0.10
N GLY A 61 -10.53 -5.05 -0.60
CA GLY A 61 -11.21 -6.31 -0.25
C GLY A 61 -10.30 -7.54 -0.31
N VAL A 62 -9.45 -7.65 -1.33
CA VAL A 62 -8.52 -8.79 -1.49
C VAL A 62 -7.41 -8.73 -0.44
N ARG A 63 -6.82 -7.55 -0.21
CA ARG A 63 -5.71 -7.37 0.75
C ARG A 63 -6.15 -7.62 2.19
N THR A 64 -7.32 -7.12 2.57
CA THR A 64 -7.95 -7.36 3.89
C THR A 64 -8.22 -8.85 4.12
N GLN A 65 -8.75 -9.57 3.13
CA GLN A 65 -8.99 -11.01 3.27
C GLN A 65 -7.69 -11.81 3.43
N LEU A 66 -6.66 -11.51 2.64
CA LEU A 66 -5.35 -12.15 2.75
C LEU A 66 -4.67 -11.85 4.08
N HIS A 67 -4.77 -10.61 4.56
CA HIS A 67 -4.22 -10.19 5.86
C HIS A 67 -4.85 -10.99 7.01
N ARG A 68 -6.19 -11.07 7.08
CA ARG A 68 -6.88 -11.86 8.11
C ARG A 68 -6.51 -13.35 8.06
N LEU A 69 -6.36 -13.92 6.87
CA LEU A 69 -5.93 -15.32 6.72
C LEU A 69 -4.52 -15.54 7.30
N LEU A 70 -3.58 -14.62 7.03
CA LEU A 70 -2.22 -14.67 7.58
C LEU A 70 -2.18 -14.46 9.10
N GLU A 71 -3.02 -13.58 9.65
CA GLU A 71 -3.08 -13.36 11.10
C GLU A 71 -3.69 -14.55 11.85
N SER A 72 -4.69 -15.20 11.27
CA SER A 72 -5.41 -16.33 11.88
C SER A 72 -4.70 -17.68 11.78
N ASN A 73 -3.59 -17.80 11.05
CA ASN A 73 -2.92 -19.07 10.79
C ASN A 73 -1.39 -18.97 10.93
N GLU A 74 -0.87 -19.55 12.02
CA GLU A 74 0.55 -19.47 12.38
C GLU A 74 1.48 -20.24 11.42
N ASP A 75 1.03 -21.39 10.91
CA ASP A 75 1.80 -22.20 9.96
C ASP A 75 1.95 -21.47 8.61
N LEU A 76 0.88 -20.85 8.12
CA LEU A 76 0.93 -19.97 6.95
C LEU A 76 1.88 -18.80 7.16
N ARG A 77 1.85 -18.18 8.35
CA ARG A 77 2.76 -17.07 8.67
C ARG A 77 4.22 -17.52 8.67
N ARG A 78 4.53 -18.68 9.24
CA ARG A 78 5.90 -19.25 9.28
C ARG A 78 6.40 -19.55 7.87
N ARG A 79 5.60 -20.24 7.05
CA ARG A 79 5.93 -20.52 5.65
C ARG A 79 6.09 -19.23 4.82
N ALA A 80 5.27 -18.19 5.08
CA ALA A 80 5.44 -16.89 4.44
C ALA A 80 6.82 -16.27 4.75
N GLN A 81 7.29 -16.43 6.00
CA GLN A 81 8.60 -15.97 6.43
C GLN A 81 9.73 -16.72 5.71
N GLU A 82 9.60 -18.03 5.51
CA GLU A 82 10.58 -18.85 4.78
C GLU A 82 10.70 -18.44 3.30
N HIS A 83 9.61 -17.96 2.69
CA HIS A 83 9.61 -17.44 1.32
C HIS A 83 10.06 -15.96 1.20
N GLN A 84 10.45 -15.29 2.29
CA GLN A 84 10.68 -13.83 2.34
C GLN A 84 11.71 -13.28 1.35
N GLY A 85 12.72 -14.04 0.93
CA GLY A 85 13.84 -13.50 0.16
C GLY A 85 13.42 -12.76 -1.13
N LYS A 86 12.52 -13.37 -1.92
CA LYS A 86 12.01 -12.76 -3.16
C LYS A 86 10.99 -11.65 -2.88
N LEU A 87 10.14 -11.84 -1.88
CA LEU A 87 9.12 -10.86 -1.48
C LEU A 87 9.77 -9.57 -0.98
N ARG A 88 10.86 -9.70 -0.21
CA ARG A 88 11.64 -8.59 0.33
C ARG A 88 12.25 -7.73 -0.75
N ALA A 89 12.85 -8.33 -1.78
CA ALA A 89 13.41 -7.59 -2.90
C ALA A 89 12.37 -6.69 -3.61
N ARG A 90 11.14 -7.20 -3.81
CA ARG A 90 10.04 -6.40 -4.41
C ARG A 90 9.61 -5.24 -3.51
N ILE A 91 9.50 -5.49 -2.21
CA ILE A 91 9.16 -4.46 -1.21
C ILE A 91 10.25 -3.39 -1.18
N ASP A 92 11.52 -3.79 -1.17
CA ASP A 92 12.66 -2.88 -1.15
C ASP A 92 12.69 -2.03 -2.43
N GLN A 93 12.40 -2.62 -3.60
CA GLN A 93 12.30 -1.90 -4.87
C GLN A 93 11.16 -0.87 -4.86
N ALA A 94 9.95 -1.27 -4.46
CA ALA A 94 8.82 -0.35 -4.37
C ALA A 94 9.08 0.78 -3.35
N THR A 95 9.69 0.45 -2.22
CA THR A 95 10.10 1.42 -1.19
C THR A 95 11.13 2.42 -1.74
N GLY A 96 12.11 1.94 -2.50
CA GLY A 96 13.10 2.78 -3.18
C GLY A 96 12.45 3.76 -4.16
N GLN A 97 11.44 3.33 -4.90
CA GLN A 97 10.72 4.20 -5.83
C GLN A 97 9.88 5.27 -5.13
N ILE A 98 9.21 4.92 -4.02
CA ILE A 98 8.49 5.91 -3.20
C ILE A 98 9.47 6.94 -2.63
N ARG A 99 10.65 6.50 -2.17
CA ARG A 99 11.72 7.40 -1.73
C ARG A 99 12.13 8.37 -2.84
N SER A 100 12.35 7.88 -4.06
CA SER A 100 12.69 8.74 -5.21
C SER A 100 11.60 9.78 -5.49
N ILE A 101 10.31 9.41 -5.40
CA ILE A 101 9.20 10.36 -5.57
C ILE A 101 9.25 11.47 -4.49
N LEU A 102 9.58 11.12 -3.24
CA LEU A 102 9.71 12.09 -2.16
C LEU A 102 10.88 13.05 -2.39
N GLU A 103 12.03 12.54 -2.85
CA GLU A 103 13.18 13.39 -3.21
C GLU A 103 12.87 14.30 -4.41
N GLU A 104 12.21 13.78 -5.45
CA GLU A 104 11.74 14.57 -6.58
C GLU A 104 10.86 15.74 -6.12
N GLY A 105 9.94 15.49 -5.19
CA GLY A 105 9.07 16.52 -4.64
C GLY A 105 9.81 17.60 -3.83
N LYS A 106 10.86 17.22 -3.10
CA LYS A 106 11.75 18.17 -2.42
C LYS A 106 12.52 19.03 -3.39
N VAL A 107 13.14 18.42 -4.40
CA VAL A 107 13.90 19.13 -5.45
C VAL A 107 13.00 20.10 -6.21
N ALA A 108 11.74 19.70 -6.48
CA ALA A 108 10.74 20.55 -7.13
C ALA A 108 10.13 21.63 -6.21
N GLY A 109 10.52 21.69 -4.92
CA GLY A 109 9.96 22.64 -3.95
C GLY A 109 8.52 22.33 -3.53
N ALA A 110 7.99 21.16 -3.86
CA ALA A 110 6.64 20.73 -3.50
C ALA A 110 6.56 20.20 -2.05
N PHE A 111 7.66 19.68 -1.52
CA PHE A 111 7.73 19.13 -0.15
C PHE A 111 8.77 19.85 0.70
N ASP A 112 8.50 19.94 2.00
CA ASP A 112 9.36 20.61 2.98
C ASP A 112 10.74 19.93 3.06
N THR A 113 11.79 20.68 2.72
CA THR A 113 13.17 20.18 2.70
C THR A 113 13.76 19.99 4.10
N THR A 114 13.15 20.58 5.14
CA THR A 114 13.58 20.46 6.54
C THR A 114 13.17 19.13 7.18
N ILE A 115 12.13 18.48 6.67
CA ILE A 115 11.69 17.16 7.13
C ILE A 115 12.53 16.09 6.42
N SER A 116 13.12 15.14 7.15
CA SER A 116 13.94 14.10 6.52
C SER A 116 13.11 13.20 5.59
N THR A 117 13.70 12.79 4.45
CA THR A 117 13.00 11.94 3.48
C THR A 117 12.66 10.58 4.08
N GLU A 118 13.52 10.06 4.96
CA GLU A 118 13.24 8.82 5.68
C GLU A 118 12.00 8.93 6.54
N LEU A 119 11.81 10.04 7.26
CA LEU A 119 10.62 10.24 8.09
C LEU A 119 9.35 10.36 7.23
N MET A 120 9.41 11.08 6.11
CA MET A 120 8.30 11.16 5.16
C MET A 120 7.95 9.77 4.61
N LEU A 121 8.97 9.00 4.22
CA LEU A 121 8.82 7.66 3.68
C LEU A 121 8.18 6.72 4.70
N GLN A 122 8.73 6.64 5.91
CA GLN A 122 8.17 5.79 6.96
C GLN A 122 6.72 6.18 7.25
N THR A 123 6.43 7.48 7.39
CA THR A 123 5.05 7.96 7.61
C THR A 123 4.13 7.54 6.48
N PHE A 124 4.56 7.68 5.22
CA PHE A 124 3.78 7.27 4.06
C PHE A 124 3.55 5.75 4.03
N LEU A 125 4.58 4.94 4.31
CA LEU A 125 4.45 3.47 4.39
C LEU A 125 3.47 3.04 5.50
N HIS A 126 3.45 3.74 6.64
CA HIS A 126 2.45 3.50 7.68
C HIS A 126 1.01 3.75 7.18
N LEU A 127 0.80 4.73 6.30
CA LEU A 127 -0.50 4.97 5.67
C LEU A 127 -0.90 3.86 4.69
N LEU A 128 0.04 3.09 4.15
CA LEU A 128 -0.22 1.94 3.26
C LEU A 128 -0.48 0.63 4.03
N SER A 129 -0.23 0.62 5.35
CA SER A 129 -0.34 -0.56 6.21
C SER A 129 -1.79 -0.96 6.46
N ILE A 130 -2.14 -2.19 6.06
CA ILE A 130 -3.48 -2.78 6.18
C ILE A 130 -3.93 -2.85 7.66
N LYS A 131 -3.01 -3.23 8.55
CA LYS A 131 -3.31 -3.44 9.99
C LYS A 131 -3.79 -2.17 10.68
N THR A 132 -3.17 -1.02 10.37
CA THR A 132 -3.58 0.28 10.90
C THR A 132 -5.01 0.62 10.46
N GLN A 133 -5.39 0.17 9.27
CA GLN A 133 -6.63 0.56 8.62
C GLN A 133 -7.82 -0.33 8.93
N GLU A 134 -7.67 -1.65 9.04
CA GLU A 134 -8.79 -2.53 9.44
C GLU A 134 -9.44 -2.05 10.75
N ARG A 135 -8.62 -1.55 11.68
CA ARG A 135 -9.09 -0.92 12.91
C ARG A 135 -9.87 0.38 12.65
N LEU A 136 -9.37 1.26 11.77
CA LEU A 136 -10.02 2.52 11.41
C LEU A 136 -11.35 2.31 10.68
N PHE A 137 -11.42 1.39 9.72
CA PHE A 137 -12.65 1.05 9.00
C PHE A 137 -13.74 0.49 9.93
N THR A 138 -13.33 -0.32 10.91
CA THR A 138 -14.26 -0.90 11.89
C THR A 138 -14.76 0.14 12.90
N GLN A 139 -13.97 1.18 13.20
CA GLN A 139 -14.29 2.18 14.23
C GLN A 139 -15.01 3.42 13.67
N GLU A 140 -14.57 3.93 12.52
CA GLU A 140 -14.98 5.25 12.01
C GLU A 140 -16.16 5.19 11.02
N HIS A 141 -16.61 4.00 10.60
CA HIS A 141 -17.69 3.81 9.61
C HIS A 141 -17.49 4.56 8.29
N LEU A 142 -16.24 4.85 7.92
CA LEU A 142 -15.88 5.56 6.70
C LEU A 142 -15.72 4.61 5.52
N SER A 143 -16.09 5.07 4.32
CA SER A 143 -15.79 4.38 3.07
C SER A 143 -14.28 4.46 2.73
N PRO A 144 -13.75 3.54 1.90
CA PRO A 144 -12.35 3.59 1.48
C PRO A 144 -11.92 4.90 0.82
N GLU A 145 -12.79 5.51 0.03
CA GLU A 145 -12.52 6.81 -0.60
C GLU A 145 -12.43 7.94 0.44
N GLU A 146 -13.32 7.97 1.43
CA GLU A 146 -13.28 8.97 2.51
C GLU A 146 -11.99 8.85 3.33
N ILE A 147 -11.55 7.62 3.64
CA ILE A 147 -10.28 7.39 4.33
C ILE A 147 -9.11 7.90 3.49
N VAL A 148 -9.07 7.61 2.20
CA VAL A 148 -8.00 8.10 1.30
C VAL A 148 -7.96 9.63 1.29
N VAL A 149 -9.10 10.29 1.20
CA VAL A 149 -9.20 11.77 1.23
C VAL A 149 -8.64 12.33 2.55
N GLN A 150 -8.98 11.72 3.69
CA GLN A 150 -8.48 12.16 4.99
C GLN A 150 -6.99 11.87 5.19
N MET A 151 -6.51 10.69 4.79
CA MET A 151 -5.09 10.32 4.86
C MET A 151 -4.22 11.25 4.01
N ARG A 152 -4.68 11.57 2.80
CA ARG A 152 -4.05 12.55 1.92
C ARG A 152 -3.95 13.92 2.60
N ARG A 153 -5.06 14.38 3.19
CA ARG A 153 -5.08 15.66 3.92
C ARG A 153 -4.07 15.64 5.07
N LEU A 154 -4.09 14.59 5.89
CA LEU A 154 -3.18 14.44 7.01
C LEU A 154 -1.71 14.45 6.57
N PHE A 155 -1.38 13.71 5.52
CA PHE A 155 0.00 13.56 5.06
C PHE A 155 0.55 14.85 4.44
N PHE A 156 -0.23 15.54 3.61
CA PHE A 156 0.24 16.73 2.89
C PHE A 156 0.00 18.05 3.63
N HIS A 157 -0.95 18.09 4.56
CA HIS A 157 -1.36 19.33 5.22
C HIS A 157 -1.35 19.25 6.76
N GLY A 158 -1.06 18.08 7.33
CA GLY A 158 -1.13 17.86 8.77
C GLY A 158 -2.54 17.97 9.33
N ILE A 159 -2.62 18.25 10.64
CA ILE A 159 -3.88 18.37 11.40
C ILE A 159 -4.26 19.82 11.72
N VAL A 160 -3.38 20.77 11.41
CA VAL A 160 -3.64 22.19 11.67
C VAL A 160 -4.77 22.65 10.76
N ARG A 161 -5.72 23.40 11.33
CA ARG A 161 -6.81 23.99 10.56
C ARG A 161 -6.21 25.01 9.59
N GLN A 162 -6.31 24.73 8.29
CA GLN A 162 -6.04 25.72 7.26
C GLN A 162 -7.17 26.76 7.28
N THR A 163 -6.95 27.87 7.97
CA THR A 163 -7.75 29.07 7.77
C THR A 163 -7.39 29.60 6.40
N VAL A 164 -8.33 29.48 5.45
CA VAL A 164 -8.28 30.28 4.23
C VAL A 164 -8.42 31.72 4.69
N GLU A 165 -7.32 32.46 4.75
CA GLU A 165 -7.39 33.92 4.78
C GLU A 165 -8.08 34.32 3.49
N ARG A 166 -9.34 34.77 3.61
CA ARG A 166 -10.02 35.41 2.49
C ARG A 166 -9.33 36.77 2.28
N PRO A 167 -9.04 37.14 1.02
CA PRO A 167 -8.49 38.45 0.69
C PRO A 167 -9.42 39.59 1.13
#